data_AF-A0A0F3GJ83-F1
#
_entry.id   AF-A0A0F3GJ83-F1
#
_cell.length_a   1.000
_cell.length_b   1.000
_cell.length_c   1.000
_cell.angle_alpha   90.00
_cell.angle_beta   90.00
_cell.angle_gamma   90.00
#
_symmetry.space_group_name_H-M   'P 1'
#
loop_
_entity.id
_entity.type
_entity.pdbx_description
1 polymer ?
#
loop_
_entity_poly.entity_id
_entity_poly.type
_entity_poly.pdbx_seq_one_letter_code
_entity_poly.pdbx_strand_id
1 'polypeptide(L)'
;MQHIELMDKLCILHESISENREINQIEDTFGFLDHYTKSHFAIEERYMADHKYPQYQLHKQQHEKFINDLTILKTDFSTRNKLASFALCFDLNTWFVDHINVSDKKLGEFLKNKV
;
A
#
# COMPACT_ATOMS: atom_id res chain seq x y z
N MET A 1 -6.12 -9.05 -9.15
CA MET A 1 -5.75 -10.02 -8.09
C MET A 1 -4.87 -9.38 -7.04
N GLN A 2 -3.75 -8.73 -7.41
CA GLN A 2 -2.84 -8.05 -6.47
C GLN A 2 -3.52 -6.99 -5.58
N HIS A 3 -4.35 -6.10 -6.14
CA HIS A 3 -5.06 -5.08 -5.36
C HIS A 3 -6.03 -5.66 -4.32
N ILE A 4 -6.73 -6.75 -4.65
CA ILE A 4 -7.69 -7.39 -3.72
C ILE A 4 -6.93 -7.97 -2.53
N GLU A 5 -5.83 -8.68 -2.79
CA GLU A 5 -5.02 -9.30 -1.74
C GLU A 5 -4.37 -8.27 -0.81
N LEU A 6 -3.91 -7.14 -1.37
CA LEU A 6 -3.39 -6.01 -0.58
C LEU A 6 -4.47 -5.35 0.27
N MET A 7 -5.64 -5.12 -0.30
CA MET A 7 -6.77 -4.51 0.42
C MET A 7 -7.20 -5.41 1.58
N ASP A 8 -7.36 -6.71 1.36
CA ASP A 8 -7.71 -7.67 2.41
C ASP A 8 -6.69 -7.65 3.55
N LYS A 9 -5.41 -7.55 3.23
CA LYS A 9 -4.33 -7.52 4.24
C LYS A 9 -4.25 -6.21 5.00
N LEU A 10 -4.56 -5.08 4.36
CA LEU A 10 -4.68 -3.78 5.03
C LEU A 10 -5.90 -3.74 5.95
N CYS A 11 -7.01 -4.39 5.58
CA CYS A 11 -8.16 -4.57 6.47
C CYS A 11 -7.81 -5.45 7.68
N ILE A 12 -7.16 -6.59 7.46
CA ILE A 12 -6.71 -7.48 8.55
C ILE A 12 -5.76 -6.73 9.50
N LEU A 13 -4.85 -5.91 8.98
CA LEU A 13 -3.96 -5.10 9.81
C LEU A 13 -4.74 -4.12 10.69
N HIS A 14 -5.70 -3.40 10.10
CA HIS A 14 -6.53 -2.44 10.81
C HIS A 14 -7.36 -3.11 11.92
N GLU A 15 -7.98 -4.26 11.64
CA GLU A 15 -8.71 -5.05 12.64
C GLU A 15 -7.79 -5.57 13.74
N SER A 16 -6.60 -6.05 13.39
CA SER A 16 -5.65 -6.58 14.37
C SER A 16 -5.15 -5.49 15.33
N ILE A 17 -4.91 -4.28 14.81
CA ILE A 17 -4.53 -3.12 15.62
C ILE A 17 -5.70 -2.67 16.51
N SER A 18 -6.94 -2.68 16.01
CA SER A 18 -8.12 -2.24 16.77
C SER A 18 -8.51 -3.20 17.90
N GLU A 19 -8.38 -4.51 17.66
CA GLU A 19 -8.72 -5.57 18.61
C GLU A 19 -7.61 -5.88 19.64
N ASN A 20 -6.47 -5.20 19.57
CA ASN A 20 -5.26 -5.53 20.36
C ASN A 20 -4.85 -7.01 20.22
N ARG A 21 -4.85 -7.54 19.00
CA ARG A 21 -4.37 -8.91 18.76
C ARG A 21 -2.88 -9.07 19.09
N GLU A 22 -2.46 -10.32 19.24
CA GLU A 22 -1.08 -10.69 19.54
C GLU A 22 -0.08 -10.03 18.58
N ILE A 23 0.98 -9.45 19.15
CA ILE A 23 2.00 -8.67 18.41
C ILE A 23 2.59 -9.48 17.25
N ASN A 24 2.82 -10.78 17.43
CA ASN A 24 3.39 -11.65 16.39
C ASN A 24 2.52 -11.72 15.12
N GLN A 25 1.19 -11.76 15.27
CA GLN A 25 0.28 -11.79 14.10
C GLN A 25 0.32 -10.47 13.32
N ILE A 26 0.50 -9.36 14.02
CA ILE A 26 0.59 -8.03 13.43
C ILE A 26 1.95 -7.87 12.72
N GLU A 27 3.04 -8.36 13.30
CA GLU A 27 4.36 -8.37 12.66
C GLU A 27 4.39 -9.19 11.37
N ASP A 28 3.77 -10.37 11.35
CA ASP A 28 3.63 -11.18 10.14
C ASP A 28 2.84 -10.44 9.05
N THR A 29 1.78 -9.72 9.44
CA THR A 29 0.96 -8.92 8.52
C THR A 29 1.77 -7.76 7.95
N PHE A 30 2.59 -7.07 8.76
CA PHE A 30 3.52 -6.06 8.27
C PHE A 30 4.56 -6.63 7.30
N GLY A 31 5.13 -7.80 7.60
CA GLY A 31 6.10 -8.48 6.73
C GLY A 31 5.50 -8.80 5.37
N PHE A 32 4.26 -9.30 5.35
CA PHE A 32 3.52 -9.54 4.11
C PHE A 32 3.29 -8.24 3.34
N LEU A 33 2.74 -7.21 3.99
CA LEU A 33 2.41 -5.94 3.34
C LEU A 33 3.65 -5.26 2.76
N ASP A 34 4.78 -5.23 3.48
CA ASP A 34 6.02 -4.64 3.00
C ASP A 34 6.54 -5.33 1.73
N HIS A 35 6.56 -6.66 1.72
CA HIS A 35 7.01 -7.41 0.55
C HIS A 35 6.05 -7.26 -0.63
N TYR A 36 4.76 -7.45 -0.39
CA TYR A 36 3.76 -7.54 -1.46
C TYR A 36 3.51 -6.17 -2.11
N THR A 37 3.49 -5.08 -1.33
CA THR A 37 3.32 -3.71 -1.90
C THR A 37 4.51 -3.29 -2.74
N LYS A 38 5.75 -3.57 -2.28
CA LYS A 38 6.96 -3.34 -3.09
C LYS A 38 6.93 -4.13 -4.40
N SER A 39 6.53 -5.40 -4.35
CA SER A 39 6.41 -6.21 -5.56
C SER A 39 5.34 -5.68 -6.50
N HIS A 40 4.18 -5.30 -5.97
CA HIS A 40 3.07 -4.73 -6.74
C HIS A 40 3.47 -3.44 -7.45
N PHE A 41 4.00 -2.46 -6.70
CA PHE A 41 4.45 -1.18 -7.25
C PHE A 41 5.59 -1.35 -8.25
N ALA A 42 6.54 -2.26 -8.01
CA ALA A 42 7.61 -2.53 -8.96
C ALA A 42 7.10 -3.07 -10.31
N ILE A 43 6.03 -3.88 -10.29
CA ILE A 43 5.39 -4.38 -11.53
C ILE A 43 4.76 -3.22 -12.29
N GLU A 44 3.97 -2.39 -11.62
CA GLU A 44 3.31 -1.23 -12.25
C GLU A 44 4.33 -0.22 -12.78
N GLU A 45 5.37 0.10 -12.00
CA GLU A 45 6.46 0.98 -12.41
C GLU A 45 7.19 0.46 -13.64
N ARG A 46 7.37 -0.86 -13.75
CA ARG A 46 7.93 -1.47 -14.96
C ARG A 46 7.04 -1.22 -16.17
N TYR A 47 5.74 -1.49 -16.06
CA TYR A 47 4.79 -1.21 -17.16
C TYR A 47 4.74 0.29 -17.50
N MET A 48 4.76 1.17 -16.50
CA MET A 48 4.80 2.61 -16.72
C MET A 48 6.05 3.02 -17.50
N ALA A 49 7.23 2.50 -17.13
CA ALA A 49 8.49 2.79 -17.80
C ALA A 49 8.50 2.24 -19.25
N ASP A 50 8.14 0.97 -19.44
CA ASP A 50 8.16 0.27 -20.72
C ASP A 50 7.25 0.96 -21.76
N HIS A 51 6.09 1.44 -21.33
CA HIS A 51 5.10 2.08 -22.21
C HIS A 51 5.20 3.61 -22.27
N LYS A 52 6.21 4.20 -21.59
CA LYS A 52 6.46 5.64 -21.48
C LYS A 52 5.24 6.40 -20.95
N TYR A 53 4.69 5.94 -19.83
CA TYR A 53 3.54 6.55 -19.19
C TYR A 53 3.86 8.00 -18.75
N PRO A 54 3.11 9.01 -19.21
CA PRO A 54 3.45 10.41 -18.94
C PRO A 54 3.46 10.80 -17.46
N GLN A 55 2.67 10.13 -16.62
CA GLN A 55 2.56 10.45 -15.19
C GLN A 55 3.47 9.58 -14.30
N TYR A 56 4.40 8.83 -14.88
CA TYR A 56 5.28 7.89 -14.16
C TYR A 56 5.93 8.48 -12.91
N GLN A 57 6.53 9.67 -13.01
CA GLN A 57 7.22 10.29 -11.87
C GLN A 57 6.29 10.59 -10.70
N LEU A 58 5.08 11.09 -11.00
CA LEU A 58 4.09 11.40 -9.97
C LEU A 58 3.54 10.12 -9.33
N HIS A 59 3.24 9.11 -10.14
CA HIS A 59 2.74 7.81 -9.66
C HIS A 59 3.79 7.09 -8.80
N LYS A 60 5.06 7.12 -9.22
CA LYS A 60 6.15 6.55 -8.42
C LYS A 60 6.32 7.25 -7.07
N GLN A 61 6.22 8.58 -7.01
CA GLN A 61 6.29 9.31 -5.74
C GLN A 61 5.14 8.92 -4.78
N GLN A 62 3.96 8.62 -5.33
CA GLN A 62 2.84 8.09 -4.56
C GLN A 62 3.20 6.73 -3.92
N HIS A 63 3.80 5.81 -4.69
CA HIS A 63 4.27 4.51 -4.17
C HIS A 63 5.35 4.66 -3.09
N GLU A 64 6.35 5.50 -3.33
CA GLU A 64 7.45 5.74 -2.39
C GLU A 64 6.93 6.29 -1.06
N LYS A 65 5.95 7.22 -1.12
CA LYS A 65 5.29 7.74 0.08
C LYS A 65 4.55 6.64 0.84
N PHE A 66 3.79 5.79 0.15
CA PHE A 66 3.06 4.70 0.79
C PHE A 66 4.00 3.73 1.52
N ILE A 67 5.10 3.31 0.88
CA ILE A 67 6.10 2.42 1.50
C ILE A 67 6.72 3.07 2.75
N ASN A 68 7.02 4.36 2.68
CA ASN A 68 7.54 5.10 3.83
C ASN A 68 6.53 5.14 4.98
N ASP A 69 5.27 5.46 4.70
CA ASP A 69 4.21 5.52 5.71
C ASP A 69 3.95 4.14 6.35
N LEU A 70 4.03 3.06 5.57
CA LEU A 70 3.95 1.68 6.10
C LEU A 70 5.13 1.36 7.03
N THR A 71 6.33 1.86 6.71
CA THR A 71 7.53 1.70 7.55
C THR A 71 7.42 2.49 8.86
N ILE A 72 6.88 3.71 8.80
CA ILE A 72 6.57 4.53 9.97
C ILE A 72 5.55 3.80 10.85
N LEU A 73 4.47 3.30 10.27
CA LEU A 73 3.43 2.56 10.99
C LEU A 73 4.00 1.35 11.74
N LYS A 74 4.86 0.56 11.09
CA LYS A 74 5.54 -0.58 11.74
C LYS A 74 6.39 -0.12 12.94
N THR A 75 7.08 1.01 12.82
CA THR A 75 7.91 1.57 13.88
C THR A 75 7.07 2.09 15.05
N ASP A 76 6.00 2.85 14.77
CA ASP A 76 5.09 3.39 15.79
C ASP A 76 4.34 2.27 16.54
N PHE A 77 3.98 1.20 15.84
CA PHE A 77 3.41 0.01 16.44
C PHE A 77 4.38 -0.65 17.43
N SER A 78 5.65 -0.82 17.03
CA SER A 78 6.69 -1.42 17.90
C SER A 78 6.98 -0.60 19.16
N THR A 79 6.79 0.73 19.11
CA THR A 79 6.99 1.63 20.25
C THR A 79 5.73 1.82 21.11
N ARG A 80 4.67 1.04 20.87
CA ARG A 80 3.39 1.01 21.59
C ARG A 80 2.56 2.31 21.51
N ASN A 81 2.77 3.15 20.49
CA ASN A 81 1.91 4.30 20.25
C ASN A 81 0.61 3.89 19.52
N LYS A 82 -0.35 3.35 20.28
CA LYS A 82 -1.57 2.73 19.73
C LYS A 82 -2.45 3.71 18.95
N LEU A 83 -2.63 4.93 19.45
CA LEU A 83 -3.49 5.93 18.81
C LEU A 83 -2.92 6.36 17.46
N ALA A 84 -1.61 6.63 17.40
CA ALA A 84 -0.92 6.98 16.15
C ALA A 84 -0.95 5.81 15.16
N SER A 85 -0.71 4.58 15.64
CA SER A 85 -0.76 3.38 14.80
C SER A 85 -2.15 3.18 14.18
N PHE A 86 -3.21 3.38 14.96
CA PHE A 86 -4.59 3.28 14.46
C PHE A 86 -4.90 4.33 13.40
N ALA A 87 -4.60 5.60 13.68
CA ALA A 87 -4.84 6.70 12.73
C ALA A 87 -4.08 6.51 11.42
N LEU A 88 -2.78 6.18 11.49
CA LEU A 88 -1.96 5.97 10.30
C LEU A 88 -2.40 4.72 9.51
N CYS A 89 -2.84 3.65 10.19
CA CYS A 89 -3.39 2.48 9.51
C CYS A 89 -4.70 2.80 8.75
N PHE A 90 -5.55 3.66 9.32
CA PHE A 90 -6.77 4.14 8.64
C PHE A 90 -6.42 5.00 7.42
N ASP A 91 -5.44 5.89 7.54
CA ASP A 91 -4.98 6.74 6.44
C ASP A 91 -4.40 5.91 5.29
N LEU A 92 -3.60 4.89 5.59
CA LEU A 92 -3.05 3.97 4.59
C LEU A 92 -4.14 3.18 3.85
N ASN A 93 -5.17 2.71 4.55
CA ASN A 93 -6.32 2.03 3.93
C ASN A 93 -7.06 2.97 2.97
N THR A 94 -7.37 4.19 3.44
CA THR A 94 -8.07 5.20 2.65
C THR A 94 -7.27 5.57 1.41
N TRP A 95 -5.96 5.84 1.59
CA TRP A 95 -5.07 6.17 0.50
C TRP A 95 -5.00 5.06 -0.55
N PHE A 96 -4.95 3.79 -0.14
CA PHE A 96 -4.84 2.66 -1.07
C PHE A 96 -6.08 2.55 -1.97
N VAL A 97 -7.26 2.73 -1.39
CA VAL A 97 -8.53 2.76 -2.15
C VAL A 97 -8.56 3.94 -3.14
N ASP A 98 -8.14 5.13 -2.70
CA ASP A 98 -8.10 6.31 -3.56
C ASP A 98 -7.06 6.16 -4.68
N HIS A 99 -5.90 5.58 -4.38
CA HIS A 99 -4.84 5.32 -5.35
C HIS A 99 -5.32 4.42 -6.49
N ILE A 100 -5.99 3.31 -6.15
CA ILE A 100 -6.58 2.39 -7.13
C ILE A 100 -7.61 3.12 -8.01
N ASN A 101 -8.51 3.87 -7.39
CA ASN A 101 -9.62 4.51 -8.10
C ASN A 101 -9.18 5.69 -8.98
N VAL A 102 -8.04 6.31 -8.68
CA VAL A 102 -7.58 7.52 -9.36
C VAL A 102 -6.33 7.28 -10.19
N SER A 103 -5.24 6.81 -9.60
CA SER A 103 -3.95 6.65 -10.28
C SER A 103 -3.93 5.37 -11.11
N ASP A 104 -4.23 4.22 -10.50
CA ASP A 104 -4.13 2.92 -11.20
C ASP A 104 -5.18 2.80 -12.30
N LYS A 105 -6.37 3.38 -12.08
CA LYS A 105 -7.39 3.48 -13.13
C LYS A 105 -6.89 4.25 -14.35
N LYS A 106 -6.21 5.39 -14.17
CA LYS A 106 -5.62 6.16 -15.29
C LYS A 106 -4.51 5.38 -16.00
N LEU A 107 -3.69 4.65 -15.24
CA LEU A 107 -2.69 3.75 -15.80
C LEU A 107 -3.34 2.65 -16.64
N GLY A 108 -4.39 2.01 -16.12
CA GLY A 108 -5.16 0.99 -16.82
C GLY A 108 -5.80 1.51 -18.12
N GLU A 109 -6.40 2.70 -18.09
CA GLU A 109 -6.95 3.36 -19.29
C GLU A 109 -5.86 3.66 -20.33
N PHE A 110 -4.68 4.10 -19.90
CA PHE A 110 -3.54 4.33 -20.78
C PHE A 110 -3.02 3.03 -21.42
N LEU A 111 -2.88 1.96 -20.62
CA LEU A 111 -2.35 0.67 -21.08
C LEU A 111 -3.33 -0.10 -21.97
N LYS A 112 -4.64 0.13 -21.86
CA LYS A 112 -5.67 -0.53 -22.68
C LYS A 112 -5.44 -0.38 -24.19
N ASN A 113 -4.75 0.67 -24.62
CA ASN A 113 -4.44 0.93 -26.03
C ASN A 113 -2.99 0.57 -26.41
N LYS A 114 -2.23 -0.05 -25.51
CA LYS A 114 -0.79 -0.31 -25.64
C LYS A 114 -0.39 -1.76 -25.37
N VAL A 115 -1.31 -2.57 -24.86
CA VAL A 115 -1.15 -3.98 -24.51
C VAL A 115 -2.22 -4.79 -25.25
#